data_AF-A0A9P7B0M0-F1
#
_entry.id   AF-A0A9P7B0M0-F1
#
_cell.length_a   1.000
_cell.length_b   1.000
_cell.length_c   1.000
_cell.angle_alpha   90.00
_cell.angle_beta   90.00
_cell.angle_gamma   90.00
#
_symmetry.space_group_name_H-M   'P 1'
#
loop_
_entity.id
_entity.type
_entity.pdbx_description
1 polymer ?
#
loop_
_entity_poly.entity_id
_entity_poly.type
_entity_poly.pdbx_seq_one_letter_code
_entity_poly.pdbx_strand_id
1 'polypeptide(L)'
;MAPTPSIVHLPNGQNLSVQPVFGGFFFKSVELNLHHNVFPAGWTVIIQSEDYSDEHDLHDDGRRHVELSGMPKEKRHHIHPFKEPTLRNDNLFISSISNPSSNDFKAPASPTRQIAMMLWASLYWYFHLKEPCPHLHTEQSRNTPDAGKPKGEWRINIKREGVLRGRNLVQKLERMGLLSSEDSSVGVTPEENTPEGWSEMFISRRTYWQLSAKLFLFTLTPTTGSTFPASPFGSRPSSPVRGGDRNQSPNKRDSSDIATQLGSPGLWSPSSAGPFSSGSHLPTYFPPPPIQYTITSGVRHPIRPKPPRQGEIFYARYVPSVGQYLTFRTVSLSSRPVAYNGPTTSLNAPKHHSAPSRSSLPAHISAVTISEIIPPSPTSDTDDTTLMTDLQLLNKWMNIERVSKFWGCSGPQGTQEQFLKTNLSSRHSFPVIGMWDGKPFGYFEIYWVKEDILGKHLGEEADNYDRGVHVLVGEDEFRGEHRVKCWITALAHWAFIQDYRTNAVVLEPRVDNER
;
A
#
# COMPACT_ATOMS: atom_id res chain seq x y z
N MET A 1 -4.03 29.09 -22.84
CA MET A 1 -5.09 29.73 -22.03
C MET A 1 -5.43 28.77 -20.90
N ALA A 2 -5.54 29.24 -19.65
CA ALA A 2 -6.06 28.39 -18.59
C ALA A 2 -7.50 27.96 -18.96
N PRO A 3 -7.92 26.72 -18.68
CA PRO A 3 -9.29 26.29 -18.95
C PRO A 3 -10.28 27.26 -18.33
N THR A 4 -11.32 27.65 -19.07
CA THR A 4 -12.39 28.50 -18.57
C THR A 4 -13.04 27.87 -17.34
N PRO A 5 -13.61 28.66 -16.40
CA PRO A 5 -14.40 28.13 -15.31
C PRO A 5 -15.40 27.11 -15.85
N SER A 6 -15.41 25.91 -15.28
CA SER A 6 -16.20 24.78 -15.79
C SER A 6 -16.99 24.15 -14.66
N ILE A 7 -18.20 23.69 -15.00
CA ILE A 7 -19.04 22.89 -14.11
C ILE A 7 -18.84 21.43 -14.46
N VAL A 8 -18.60 20.61 -13.45
CA VAL A 8 -18.39 19.17 -13.56
C VAL A 8 -19.58 18.47 -12.97
N HIS A 9 -20.27 17.70 -13.82
CA HIS A 9 -21.42 16.89 -13.44
C HIS A 9 -20.95 15.48 -13.08
N LEU A 10 -20.99 15.15 -11.78
CA LEU A 10 -20.53 13.84 -11.30
C LEU A 10 -21.63 12.77 -11.45
N PRO A 11 -21.26 11.48 -11.60
CA PRO A 11 -22.23 10.39 -11.77
C PRO A 11 -23.22 10.20 -10.61
N ASN A 12 -22.93 10.73 -9.42
CA ASN A 12 -23.84 10.69 -8.27
C ASN A 12 -24.85 11.86 -8.25
N GLY A 13 -24.89 12.68 -9.30
CA GLY A 13 -25.78 13.84 -9.43
C GLY A 13 -25.24 15.14 -8.81
N GLN A 14 -24.08 15.11 -8.14
CA GLN A 14 -23.48 16.30 -7.55
C GLN A 14 -22.72 17.12 -8.60
N ASN A 15 -22.70 18.43 -8.40
CA ASN A 15 -22.07 19.39 -9.31
C ASN A 15 -20.90 20.10 -8.63
N LEU A 16 -19.74 20.11 -9.28
CA LEU A 16 -18.56 20.84 -8.83
C LEU A 16 -18.25 22.01 -9.76
N SER A 17 -17.94 23.17 -9.21
CA SER A 17 -17.34 24.30 -9.92
C SER A 17 -15.83 24.16 -9.86
N VAL A 18 -15.17 24.28 -11.02
CA VAL A 18 -13.71 24.30 -11.16
C VAL A 18 -13.28 25.67 -11.63
N GLN A 19 -12.45 26.35 -10.82
CA GLN A 19 -11.97 27.70 -11.09
C GLN A 19 -10.43 27.72 -11.15
N PRO A 20 -9.82 28.32 -12.18
CA PRO A 20 -8.37 28.52 -12.19
C PRO A 20 -7.91 29.36 -11.00
N VAL A 21 -6.83 28.94 -10.34
CA VAL A 21 -6.15 29.67 -9.27
C VAL A 21 -4.64 29.69 -9.54
N PHE A 22 -3.87 30.43 -8.74
CA PHE A 22 -2.43 30.48 -8.89
C PHE A 22 -1.82 29.07 -8.83
N GLY A 23 -1.22 28.63 -9.95
CA GLY A 23 -0.57 27.32 -10.07
C GLY A 23 -1.50 26.12 -10.23
N GLY A 24 -2.83 26.27 -10.32
CA GLY A 24 -3.73 25.13 -10.44
C GLY A 24 -5.21 25.45 -10.50
N PHE A 25 -6.03 24.61 -9.89
CA PHE A 25 -7.49 24.64 -9.98
C PHE A 25 -8.14 24.45 -8.61
N PHE A 26 -9.11 25.28 -8.30
CA PHE A 26 -9.92 25.19 -7.10
C PHE A 26 -11.26 24.53 -7.42
N PHE A 27 -11.58 23.47 -6.69
CA PHE A 27 -12.80 22.70 -6.78
C PHE A 27 -13.72 23.05 -5.61
N LYS A 28 -14.99 23.31 -5.89
CA LYS A 28 -16.01 23.61 -4.87
C LYS A 28 -17.37 23.06 -5.28
N SER A 29 -18.15 22.54 -4.34
CA SER A 29 -19.54 22.15 -4.59
C SER A 29 -20.40 23.35 -4.99
N VAL A 30 -21.18 23.19 -6.07
CA VAL A 30 -22.14 24.22 -6.53
C VAL A 30 -23.37 24.28 -5.61
N GLU A 31 -23.79 23.15 -5.05
CA GLU A 31 -24.94 23.09 -4.14
C GLU A 31 -24.52 23.38 -2.69
N LEU A 32 -25.19 24.39 -2.10
CA LEU A 32 -24.99 24.93 -0.75
C LEU A 32 -25.87 24.25 0.31
N ASN A 33 -26.50 23.09 0.04
CA ASN A 33 -27.21 22.34 1.07
C ASN A 33 -26.19 21.74 2.05
N LEU A 34 -25.77 22.57 3.01
CA LEU A 34 -24.71 22.34 3.99
C LEU A 34 -24.94 21.07 4.81
N HIS A 35 -26.19 20.68 5.06
CA HIS A 35 -26.48 19.55 5.95
C HIS A 35 -26.28 18.15 5.36
N HIS A 36 -26.00 18.02 4.05
CA HIS A 36 -25.82 16.71 3.38
C HIS A 36 -24.64 16.66 2.40
N ASN A 37 -23.75 17.66 2.41
CA ASN A 37 -22.68 17.70 1.42
C ASN A 37 -21.58 16.69 1.73
N VAL A 38 -21.32 15.82 0.76
CA VAL A 38 -20.31 14.76 0.85
C VAL A 38 -18.90 15.33 0.67
N PHE A 39 -18.78 16.42 -0.09
CA PHE A 39 -17.51 17.09 -0.38
C PHE A 39 -17.10 18.10 0.70
N PRO A 40 -15.79 18.33 0.91
CA PRO A 40 -15.34 19.48 1.69
C PRO A 40 -15.78 20.80 1.05
N ALA A 41 -15.69 21.90 1.79
CA ALA A 41 -16.11 23.23 1.30
C ALA A 41 -15.35 23.66 0.03
N GLY A 42 -14.15 23.13 -0.17
CA GLY A 42 -13.42 23.17 -1.42
C GLY A 42 -12.04 22.52 -1.29
N TRP A 43 -11.34 22.35 -2.40
CA TRP A 43 -9.95 21.88 -2.40
C TRP A 43 -9.19 22.41 -3.61
N THR A 44 -7.88 22.55 -3.45
CA THR A 44 -6.99 23.05 -4.52
C THR A 44 -6.14 21.91 -5.05
N VAL A 45 -6.15 21.76 -6.38
CA VAL A 45 -5.33 20.81 -7.13
C VAL A 45 -4.30 21.58 -7.94
N ILE A 46 -3.04 21.20 -7.81
CA ILE A 46 -1.95 21.74 -8.63
C ILE A 46 -1.66 20.74 -9.74
N ILE A 47 -1.58 21.24 -10.98
CA ILE A 47 -1.18 20.46 -12.14
C ILE A 47 0.01 21.18 -12.79
N GLN A 48 1.05 20.43 -13.06
CA GLN A 48 2.29 20.91 -13.66
C GLN A 48 2.73 19.97 -14.77
N SER A 49 3.20 20.51 -15.88
CA SER A 49 3.73 19.71 -16.99
C SER A 49 5.25 19.77 -16.94
N GLU A 50 5.90 18.60 -17.05
CA GLU A 50 7.36 18.46 -17.06
C GLU A 50 7.88 18.21 -18.48
N ASP A 51 8.85 19.01 -18.93
CA ASP A 51 9.54 18.77 -20.19
C ASP A 51 10.94 18.21 -19.92
N TYR A 52 11.28 17.12 -20.64
CA TYR A 52 12.62 16.56 -20.67
C TYR A 52 13.36 17.20 -21.86
N SER A 53 14.06 18.31 -21.64
CA SER A 53 14.85 18.94 -22.70
C SER A 53 16.28 18.38 -22.71
N ASP A 54 16.66 17.71 -23.80
CA ASP A 54 18.06 17.62 -24.24
C ASP A 54 18.43 18.80 -25.16
N GLU A 55 17.52 19.76 -25.41
CA GLU A 55 17.60 20.70 -26.54
C GLU A 55 18.04 22.15 -26.22
N HIS A 56 18.46 22.49 -25.00
CA HIS A 56 18.80 23.89 -24.65
C HIS A 56 20.29 24.26 -24.62
N ASP A 57 21.18 23.49 -25.26
CA ASP A 57 22.60 23.87 -25.45
C ASP A 57 22.91 24.51 -26.83
N LEU A 58 21.90 24.83 -27.64
CA LEU A 58 22.13 25.46 -28.96
C LEU A 58 22.15 27.01 -28.94
N HIS A 59 22.02 27.65 -27.79
CA HIS A 59 22.08 29.12 -27.66
C HIS A 59 22.78 29.59 -26.38
N ASP A 60 23.98 29.09 -26.08
CA ASP A 60 24.90 29.81 -25.18
C ASP A 60 26.13 30.32 -25.97
N ASP A 61 26.31 31.64 -25.90
CA ASP A 61 27.33 32.39 -26.60
C ASP A 61 28.73 32.01 -26.07
N GLY A 62 29.53 31.33 -26.91
CA GLY A 62 30.95 31.61 -27.03
C GLY A 62 31.87 31.41 -25.82
N ARG A 63 31.50 30.69 -24.75
CA ARG A 63 32.46 30.32 -23.69
C ARG A 63 32.77 28.83 -23.72
N ARG A 64 33.95 28.52 -24.28
CA ARG A 64 34.57 27.19 -24.22
C ARG A 64 34.73 26.75 -22.75
N HIS A 65 33.81 25.93 -22.26
CA HIS A 65 34.06 25.10 -21.09
C HIS A 65 34.48 23.72 -21.57
N VAL A 66 35.68 23.29 -21.19
CA VAL A 66 36.24 21.99 -21.56
C VAL A 66 35.41 20.91 -20.86
N GLU A 67 34.63 20.12 -21.61
CA GLU A 67 33.88 18.97 -21.09
C GLU A 67 34.84 17.80 -20.81
N LEU A 68 34.96 17.41 -19.54
CA LEU A 68 35.54 16.14 -19.12
C LEU A 68 34.50 15.03 -19.33
N SER A 69 34.74 14.18 -20.32
CA SER A 69 33.92 13.00 -20.65
C SER A 69 33.91 11.98 -19.51
N GLY A 70 32.73 11.64 -18.96
CA GLY A 70 32.57 10.45 -18.09
C GLY A 70 31.51 10.47 -17.00
N MET A 71 30.77 11.57 -16.77
CA MET A 71 29.66 11.58 -15.80
C MET A 71 28.29 11.50 -16.49
N PRO A 72 27.28 10.81 -15.91
CA PRO A 72 25.92 10.84 -16.42
C PRO A 72 25.41 12.29 -16.37
N LYS A 73 25.00 12.86 -17.51
CA LYS A 73 24.37 14.18 -17.55
C LYS A 73 23.04 14.10 -16.75
N GLU A 74 22.94 14.82 -15.65
CA GLU A 74 21.66 15.01 -14.96
C GLU A 74 20.71 15.75 -15.93
N LYS A 75 19.64 15.08 -16.35
CA LYS A 75 18.61 15.68 -17.19
C LYS A 75 17.97 16.84 -16.41
N ARG A 76 18.07 18.07 -16.90
CA ARG A 76 17.42 19.23 -16.26
C ARG A 76 15.91 19.10 -16.44
N HIS A 77 15.19 18.99 -15.33
CA HIS A 77 13.74 18.93 -15.31
C HIS A 77 13.18 20.35 -15.40
N HIS A 78 12.49 20.68 -16.49
CA HIS A 78 11.80 21.96 -16.61
C HIS A 78 10.32 21.78 -16.29
N ILE A 79 9.87 22.41 -15.19
CA ILE A 79 8.48 22.38 -14.74
C ILE A 79 7.78 23.64 -15.24
N HIS A 80 6.67 23.47 -15.95
CA HIS A 80 5.89 24.58 -16.49
C HIS A 80 4.44 24.56 -15.99
N PRO A 81 3.78 25.74 -15.93
CA PRO A 81 2.35 25.83 -15.61
C PRO A 81 1.52 25.03 -16.61
N PHE A 82 0.58 24.24 -16.11
CA PHE A 82 -0.35 23.47 -16.93
C PHE A 82 -1.17 24.38 -17.87
N LYS A 83 -1.15 24.06 -19.17
CA LYS A 83 -1.93 24.77 -20.20
C LYS A 83 -2.94 23.84 -20.84
N GLU A 84 -2.49 22.68 -21.28
CA GLU A 84 -3.29 21.62 -21.89
C GLU A 84 -2.76 20.26 -21.44
N PRO A 85 -3.59 19.21 -21.44
CA PRO A 85 -3.16 17.86 -21.11
C PRO A 85 -1.99 17.41 -21.98
N THR A 86 -0.99 16.79 -21.36
CA THR A 86 0.07 16.06 -22.06
C THR A 86 -0.18 14.56 -21.99
N LEU A 87 0.52 13.79 -22.84
CA LEU A 87 0.29 12.35 -22.90
C LEU A 87 0.81 11.62 -21.64
N ARG A 88 1.95 12.04 -21.06
CA ARG A 88 2.61 11.37 -19.92
C ARG A 88 3.33 12.29 -18.92
N ASN A 89 3.37 13.58 -19.20
CA ASN A 89 4.27 14.52 -18.53
C ASN A 89 3.56 15.40 -17.50
N ASP A 90 2.26 15.20 -17.30
CA ASP A 90 1.50 15.95 -16.32
C ASP A 90 1.65 15.33 -14.93
N ASN A 91 1.81 16.19 -13.94
CA ASN A 91 2.00 15.86 -12.55
C ASN A 91 0.92 16.57 -11.73
N LEU A 92 0.23 15.81 -10.86
CA LEU A 92 -0.89 16.29 -10.07
C LEU A 92 -0.68 16.01 -8.59
N PHE A 93 -1.03 16.97 -7.75
CA PHE A 93 -1.19 16.77 -6.31
C PHE A 93 -2.26 17.71 -5.73
N ILE A 94 -2.82 17.33 -4.59
CA ILE A 94 -3.77 18.16 -3.85
C ILE A 94 -2.98 19.03 -2.88
N SER A 95 -2.98 20.35 -3.10
CA SER A 95 -2.19 21.28 -2.28
C SER A 95 -2.87 21.61 -0.95
N SER A 96 -4.19 21.82 -0.96
CA SER A 96 -4.94 22.20 0.25
C SER A 96 -6.40 21.75 0.22
N ILE A 97 -6.98 21.64 1.42
CA ILE A 97 -8.41 21.34 1.65
C ILE A 97 -9.01 22.49 2.46
N SER A 98 -10.12 23.03 2.00
CA SER A 98 -10.94 23.98 2.75
C SER A 98 -11.98 23.22 3.56
N ASN A 99 -11.80 23.15 4.87
CA ASN A 99 -12.76 22.54 5.79
C ASN A 99 -13.74 23.61 6.32
N PRO A 100 -15.04 23.28 6.46
CA PRO A 100 -15.99 24.17 7.13
C PRO A 100 -15.67 24.32 8.63
N SER A 101 -16.28 25.30 9.29
CA SER A 101 -16.17 25.50 10.75
C SER A 101 -16.55 24.21 11.52
N SER A 102 -15.71 23.83 12.50
CA SER A 102 -15.90 22.64 13.34
C SER A 102 -17.18 22.65 14.18
N ASN A 103 -17.86 23.80 14.27
CA ASN A 103 -19.12 23.96 14.99
C ASN A 103 -20.32 23.38 14.20
N ASP A 104 -20.20 23.27 12.88
CA ASP A 104 -21.33 22.89 12.01
C ASP A 104 -21.18 21.45 11.44
N PHE A 105 -19.97 20.86 11.53
CA PHE A 105 -19.65 19.57 10.91
C PHE A 105 -18.78 18.67 11.80
N LYS A 106 -19.13 17.38 11.85
CA LYS A 106 -18.24 16.35 12.40
C LYS A 106 -17.09 16.08 11.44
N ALA A 107 -15.90 15.82 11.99
CA ALA A 107 -14.75 15.38 11.20
C ALA A 107 -15.10 14.13 10.36
N PRO A 108 -14.56 13.99 9.14
CA PRO A 108 -14.84 12.84 8.28
C PRO A 108 -14.46 11.54 8.99
N ALA A 109 -15.34 10.54 8.91
CA ALA A 109 -15.09 9.22 9.50
C ALA A 109 -13.82 8.54 8.94
N SER A 110 -13.40 8.90 7.72
CA SER A 110 -12.14 8.45 7.13
C SER A 110 -11.51 9.56 6.26
N PRO A 111 -10.48 10.27 6.77
CA PRO A 111 -9.75 11.29 6.01
C PRO A 111 -9.17 10.75 4.69
N THR A 112 -8.66 9.51 4.69
CA THR A 112 -8.13 8.88 3.47
C THR A 112 -9.19 8.70 2.40
N ARG A 113 -10.41 8.29 2.75
CA ARG A 113 -11.50 8.14 1.77
C ARG A 113 -11.96 9.49 1.22
N GLN A 114 -11.99 10.53 2.05
CA GLN A 114 -12.30 11.89 1.58
C GLN A 114 -11.26 12.35 0.53
N ILE A 115 -9.97 12.11 0.79
CA ILE A 115 -8.90 12.42 -0.16
C ILE A 115 -9.02 11.57 -1.43
N ALA A 116 -9.34 10.28 -1.32
CA ALA A 116 -9.56 9.41 -2.48
C ALA A 116 -10.71 9.91 -3.37
N MET A 117 -11.80 10.37 -2.75
CA MET A 117 -12.95 10.95 -3.44
C MET A 117 -12.59 12.28 -4.13
N MET A 118 -11.87 13.17 -3.44
CA MET A 118 -11.38 14.43 -4.03
C MET A 118 -10.47 14.16 -5.23
N LEU A 119 -9.54 13.22 -5.10
CA LEU A 119 -8.66 12.81 -6.18
C LEU A 119 -9.46 12.23 -7.35
N TRP A 120 -10.40 11.32 -7.08
CA TRP A 120 -11.26 10.73 -8.11
C TRP A 120 -12.07 11.78 -8.87
N ALA A 121 -12.65 12.77 -8.18
CA ALA A 121 -13.41 13.86 -8.79
C ALA A 121 -12.52 14.83 -9.58
N SER A 122 -11.29 15.06 -9.11
CA SER A 122 -10.30 15.89 -9.83
C SER A 122 -9.84 15.21 -11.12
N LEU A 123 -9.62 13.89 -11.07
CA LEU A 123 -9.30 13.07 -12.23
C LEU A 123 -10.47 12.95 -13.21
N TYR A 124 -11.72 12.93 -12.70
CA TYR A 124 -12.92 12.99 -13.54
C TYR A 124 -12.85 14.22 -14.43
N TRP A 125 -12.67 15.40 -13.84
CA TRP A 125 -12.52 16.64 -14.58
C TRP A 125 -11.36 16.59 -15.58
N TYR A 126 -10.17 16.17 -15.14
CA TYR A 126 -8.98 16.13 -15.99
C TYR A 126 -9.16 15.24 -17.24
N PHE A 127 -9.73 14.05 -17.10
CA PHE A 127 -9.96 13.14 -18.23
C PHE A 127 -11.16 13.50 -19.12
N HIS A 128 -11.93 14.55 -18.78
CA HIS A 128 -12.89 15.17 -19.70
C HIS A 128 -12.28 16.30 -20.54
N LEU A 129 -11.06 16.74 -20.24
CA LEU A 129 -10.37 17.72 -21.08
C LEU A 129 -10.10 17.13 -22.47
N LYS A 130 -9.75 18.00 -23.42
CA LYS A 130 -9.41 17.57 -24.78
C LYS A 130 -8.23 16.59 -24.73
N GLU A 131 -8.43 15.40 -25.31
CA GLU A 131 -7.40 14.37 -25.37
C GLU A 131 -6.15 14.86 -26.12
N PRO A 132 -4.93 14.66 -25.58
CA PRO A 132 -3.68 14.97 -26.26
C PRO A 132 -3.46 14.06 -27.47
N CYS A 133 -2.55 14.45 -28.36
CA CYS A 133 -2.14 13.58 -29.46
C CYS A 133 -1.65 12.22 -28.90
N PRO A 134 -2.19 11.08 -29.38
CA PRO A 134 -1.81 9.77 -28.86
C PRO A 134 -0.43 9.31 -29.35
N HIS A 135 0.14 9.96 -30.36
CA HIS A 135 1.42 9.57 -30.94
C HIS A 135 2.59 10.07 -30.09
N LEU A 136 3.50 9.17 -29.76
CA LEU A 136 4.74 9.52 -29.06
C LEU A 136 5.73 10.12 -30.05
N HIS A 137 6.34 11.23 -29.65
CA HIS A 137 7.42 11.88 -30.37
C HIS A 137 8.73 11.61 -29.62
N THR A 138 9.42 10.53 -29.99
CA THR A 138 10.79 10.24 -29.57
C THR A 138 11.77 10.55 -30.69
N GLU A 139 13.05 10.72 -30.36
CA GLU A 139 14.16 10.83 -31.33
C GLU A 139 14.10 9.74 -32.41
N GLN A 140 13.81 8.49 -32.01
CA GLN A 140 13.73 7.37 -32.97
C GLN A 140 12.52 7.48 -33.90
N SER A 141 11.44 8.12 -33.46
CA SER A 141 10.21 8.29 -34.25
C SER A 141 10.18 9.56 -35.10
N ARG A 142 11.21 10.42 -35.02
CA ARG A 142 11.24 11.75 -35.65
C ARG A 142 10.96 11.70 -37.16
N ASN A 143 11.54 10.71 -37.84
CA ASN A 143 11.38 10.53 -39.29
C ASN A 143 10.23 9.56 -39.66
N THR A 144 9.49 9.04 -38.67
CA THR A 144 8.37 8.14 -38.90
C THR A 144 7.11 8.97 -39.20
N PRO A 145 6.33 8.67 -40.25
CA PRO A 145 5.04 9.32 -40.47
C PRO A 145 4.11 9.17 -39.26
N ASP A 146 3.27 10.15 -38.97
CA ASP A 146 2.41 10.14 -37.76
C ASP A 146 1.58 8.86 -37.64
N ALA A 147 1.06 8.32 -38.75
CA ALA A 147 0.29 7.08 -38.77
C ALA A 147 1.08 5.84 -38.32
N GLY A 148 2.41 5.86 -38.46
CA GLY A 148 3.32 4.79 -38.04
C GLY A 148 3.99 5.03 -36.68
N LYS A 149 3.78 6.20 -36.06
CA LYS A 149 4.38 6.50 -34.76
C LYS A 149 3.78 5.63 -33.65
N PRO A 150 4.58 5.20 -32.67
CA PRO A 150 4.08 4.43 -31.55
C PRO A 150 3.05 5.26 -30.78
N LYS A 151 1.96 4.61 -30.36
CA LYS A 151 0.91 5.25 -29.58
C LYS A 151 1.19 5.09 -28.08
N GLY A 152 1.17 6.21 -27.36
CA GLY A 152 1.23 6.24 -25.91
C GLY A 152 -0.16 6.18 -25.29
N GLU A 153 -0.17 6.00 -23.98
CA GLU A 153 -1.38 6.06 -23.17
C GLU A 153 -1.43 7.41 -22.45
N TRP A 154 -2.58 8.08 -22.51
CA TRP A 154 -2.83 9.30 -21.75
C TRP A 154 -2.91 8.97 -20.26
N ARG A 155 -1.88 9.41 -19.51
CA ARG A 155 -1.76 9.21 -18.07
C ARG A 155 -1.28 10.47 -17.38
N ILE A 156 -1.58 10.58 -16.10
CA ILE A 156 -1.13 11.65 -15.23
C ILE A 156 -0.40 11.06 -14.01
N ASN A 157 0.72 11.65 -13.65
CA ASN A 157 1.52 11.25 -12.50
C ASN A 157 0.96 11.92 -11.24
N ILE A 158 0.92 11.18 -10.13
CA ILE A 158 0.40 11.65 -8.84
C ILE A 158 1.57 11.81 -7.89
N LYS A 159 1.95 13.07 -7.62
CA LYS A 159 3.11 13.39 -6.77
C LYS A 159 2.74 13.29 -5.30
N ARG A 160 3.67 12.79 -4.49
CA ARG A 160 3.57 12.73 -3.03
C ARG A 160 3.80 14.11 -2.41
N GLU A 161 2.92 15.05 -2.72
CA GLU A 161 3.01 16.46 -2.33
C GLU A 161 1.71 17.00 -1.72
N GLY A 162 1.81 18.14 -1.03
CA GLY A 162 0.70 18.73 -0.29
C GLY A 162 0.05 17.74 0.68
N VAL A 163 -1.26 17.56 0.52
CA VAL A 163 -2.09 16.63 1.32
C VAL A 163 -1.65 15.17 1.13
N LEU A 164 -1.06 14.82 -0.02
CA LEU A 164 -0.62 13.46 -0.34
C LEU A 164 0.68 13.04 0.37
N ARG A 165 1.34 13.96 1.11
CA ARG A 165 2.53 13.66 1.93
C ARG A 165 2.25 12.76 3.14
N GLY A 166 0.99 12.61 3.52
CA GLY A 166 0.57 11.83 4.68
C GLY A 166 1.14 10.41 4.73
N ARG A 167 1.50 9.95 5.93
CA ARG A 167 2.03 8.60 6.17
C ARG A 167 1.02 7.56 5.66
N ASN A 168 1.47 6.71 4.74
CA ASN A 168 0.73 5.57 4.18
C ASN A 168 -0.47 5.93 3.28
N LEU A 169 -0.66 7.21 2.93
CA LEU A 169 -1.83 7.65 2.16
C LEU A 169 -1.81 7.13 0.72
N VAL A 170 -0.69 7.30 0.01
CA VAL A 170 -0.51 6.84 -1.37
C VAL A 170 -0.70 5.32 -1.49
N GLN A 171 -0.21 4.56 -0.50
CA GLN A 171 -0.37 3.11 -0.40
C GLN A 171 -1.83 2.72 -0.27
N LYS A 172 -2.61 3.45 0.54
CA LYS A 172 -4.04 3.22 0.65
C LYS A 172 -4.75 3.52 -0.68
N LEU A 173 -4.35 4.57 -1.39
CA LEU A 173 -4.93 4.89 -2.72
C LEU A 173 -4.60 3.83 -3.78
N GLU A 174 -3.38 3.27 -3.76
CA GLU A 174 -3.00 2.12 -4.58
C GLU A 174 -3.84 0.87 -4.23
N ARG A 175 -3.98 0.54 -2.93
CA ARG A 175 -4.83 -0.57 -2.46
C ARG A 175 -6.31 -0.39 -2.80
N MET A 176 -6.77 0.85 -2.99
CA MET A 176 -8.12 1.16 -3.48
C MET A 176 -8.25 1.02 -5.01
N GLY A 177 -7.16 0.76 -5.72
CA GLY A 177 -7.10 0.68 -7.18
C GLY A 177 -7.09 2.03 -7.90
N LEU A 178 -6.97 3.14 -7.17
CA LEU A 178 -7.00 4.49 -7.75
C LEU A 178 -5.66 4.90 -8.36
N LEU A 179 -4.56 4.30 -7.90
CA LEU A 179 -3.20 4.57 -8.37
C LEU A 179 -2.51 3.26 -8.76
N SER A 180 -1.51 3.37 -9.64
CA SER A 180 -0.62 2.27 -10.01
C SER A 180 0.83 2.75 -10.04
N SER A 181 1.77 1.82 -9.92
CA SER A 181 3.21 2.06 -10.12
C SER A 181 3.76 1.02 -11.10
N GLU A 182 4.71 1.42 -11.94
CA GLU A 182 5.47 0.49 -12.79
C GLU A 182 6.59 -0.22 -12.02
N ASP A 183 6.97 0.32 -10.86
CA ASP A 183 7.89 -0.33 -9.95
C ASP A 183 7.11 -1.15 -8.92
N SER A 184 7.34 -2.45 -8.93
CA SER A 184 6.72 -3.44 -8.04
C SER A 184 7.73 -4.06 -7.07
N SER A 185 8.88 -3.40 -6.85
CA SER A 185 9.83 -3.81 -5.83
C SER A 185 9.41 -3.35 -4.43
N VAL A 186 9.98 -3.99 -3.40
CA VAL A 186 9.83 -3.53 -2.00
C VAL A 186 10.65 -2.27 -1.77
N GLY A 187 11.83 -2.19 -2.39
CA GLY A 187 12.85 -1.17 -2.17
C GLY A 187 13.86 -1.56 -1.09
N VAL A 188 15.09 -1.07 -1.21
CA VAL A 188 16.20 -1.40 -0.30
C VAL A 188 16.18 -0.57 0.98
N THR A 189 15.61 0.62 0.96
CA THR A 189 15.66 1.53 2.10
C THR A 189 14.54 1.20 3.10
N PRO A 190 14.86 0.81 4.35
CA PRO A 190 13.86 0.39 5.33
C PRO A 190 13.04 1.57 5.92
N GLU A 191 13.48 2.81 5.71
CA GLU A 191 12.85 3.99 6.29
C GLU A 191 11.48 4.28 5.68
N GLU A 192 10.45 4.45 6.52
CA GLU A 192 9.07 4.65 6.04
C GLU A 192 8.83 5.97 5.29
N ASN A 193 9.73 6.94 5.43
CA ASN A 193 9.60 8.27 4.84
C ASN A 193 10.33 8.42 3.51
N THR A 194 11.04 7.40 3.02
CA THR A 194 11.74 7.52 1.75
C THR A 194 10.76 7.70 0.59
N PRO A 195 11.10 8.59 -0.37
CA PRO A 195 10.29 8.79 -1.56
C PRO A 195 10.37 7.58 -2.52
N GLU A 196 11.44 6.79 -2.43
CA GLU A 196 11.88 5.81 -3.44
C GLU A 196 10.82 4.77 -3.83
N GLY A 197 9.93 4.36 -2.92
CA GLY A 197 8.94 3.32 -3.20
C GLY A 197 7.60 3.82 -3.76
N TRP A 198 7.21 5.08 -3.58
CA TRP A 198 5.86 5.56 -3.99
C TRP A 198 5.89 6.98 -4.56
N SER A 199 7.04 7.41 -5.09
CA SER A 199 7.17 8.71 -5.77
C SER A 199 6.55 8.70 -7.15
N GLU A 200 6.75 7.61 -7.91
CA GLU A 200 6.30 7.46 -9.29
C GLU A 200 4.99 6.65 -9.34
N MET A 201 3.92 7.31 -8.90
CA MET A 201 2.56 6.80 -9.02
C MET A 201 1.86 7.49 -10.18
N PHE A 202 1.00 6.77 -10.89
CA PHE A 202 0.21 7.34 -11.97
C PHE A 202 -1.18 6.72 -12.02
N ILE A 203 -2.04 7.34 -12.81
CA ILE A 203 -3.28 6.74 -13.28
C ILE A 203 -3.44 7.04 -14.77
N SER A 204 -3.78 6.00 -15.54
CA SER A 204 -4.09 6.14 -16.94
C SER A 204 -5.58 6.42 -17.16
N ARG A 205 -5.90 7.09 -18.27
CA ARG A 205 -7.29 7.34 -18.67
C ARG A 205 -8.08 6.04 -18.78
N ARG A 206 -7.49 5.01 -19.40
CA ARG A 206 -8.15 3.71 -19.59
C ARG A 206 -8.55 3.11 -18.24
N THR A 207 -7.60 3.07 -17.31
CA THR A 207 -7.81 2.52 -15.98
C THR A 207 -8.85 3.31 -15.22
N TYR A 208 -8.77 4.64 -15.26
CA TYR A 208 -9.73 5.54 -14.61
C TYR A 208 -11.18 5.24 -15.02
N TRP A 209 -11.44 5.10 -16.32
CA TRP A 209 -12.79 4.83 -16.83
C TRP A 209 -13.30 3.42 -16.57
N GLN A 210 -12.43 2.50 -16.15
CA GLN A 210 -12.82 1.17 -15.69
C GLN A 210 -13.06 1.12 -14.17
N LEU A 211 -12.78 2.21 -13.44
CA LEU A 211 -13.10 2.31 -12.02
C LEU A 211 -14.57 2.66 -11.80
N SER A 212 -15.23 1.93 -10.90
CA SER A 212 -16.60 2.25 -10.51
C SER A 212 -16.65 3.51 -9.64
N ALA A 213 -17.39 4.52 -10.10
CA ALA A 213 -17.62 5.74 -9.33
C ALA A 213 -18.21 5.47 -7.94
N LYS A 214 -18.99 4.39 -7.78
CA LYS A 214 -19.60 3.98 -6.50
C LYS A 214 -18.60 3.65 -5.40
N LEU A 215 -17.34 3.34 -5.75
CA LEU A 215 -16.28 3.05 -4.78
C LEU A 215 -15.73 4.33 -4.13
N PHE A 216 -15.84 5.47 -4.81
CA PHE A 216 -15.20 6.72 -4.42
C PHE A 216 -16.21 7.84 -4.12
N LEU A 217 -17.34 7.87 -4.83
CA LEU A 217 -18.46 8.78 -4.59
C LEU A 217 -19.46 8.11 -3.63
N PHE A 218 -19.16 8.13 -2.33
CA PHE A 218 -20.07 7.59 -1.31
C PHE A 218 -20.96 8.68 -0.72
N THR A 219 -22.25 8.40 -0.52
CA THR A 219 -23.13 9.30 0.25
C THR A 219 -22.88 9.06 1.74
N LEU A 220 -22.45 10.08 2.49
CA LEU A 220 -22.41 10.02 3.95
C LEU A 220 -23.86 9.87 4.45
N THR A 221 -24.21 8.72 5.02
CA THR A 221 -25.53 8.55 5.65
C THR A 221 -25.67 9.57 6.79
N PRO A 222 -26.74 10.38 6.83
CA PRO A 222 -26.93 11.33 7.92
C PRO A 222 -27.08 10.57 9.25
N THR A 223 -26.41 11.05 10.29
CA THR A 223 -26.61 10.59 11.67
C THR A 223 -28.07 10.74 12.05
N THR A 224 -28.71 9.62 12.38
CA THR A 224 -30.01 9.46 13.09
C THR A 224 -30.76 10.75 13.41
N GLY A 225 -31.83 11.00 12.64
CA GLY A 225 -32.77 12.10 12.88
C GLY A 225 -33.94 12.17 11.88
N SER A 226 -33.89 11.45 10.75
CA SER A 226 -35.03 11.36 9.82
C SER A 226 -35.85 10.10 10.08
N THR A 227 -37.01 10.28 10.70
CA THR A 227 -38.10 9.31 10.70
C THR A 227 -38.67 9.20 9.28
N PHE A 228 -38.22 8.22 8.51
CA PHE A 228 -38.99 7.71 7.38
C PHE A 228 -39.18 6.19 7.54
N PRO A 229 -40.39 5.66 7.27
CA PRO A 229 -40.73 4.28 7.58
C PRO A 229 -40.08 3.38 6.54
N ALA A 230 -39.00 2.71 6.92
CA ALA A 230 -38.49 1.59 6.15
C ALA A 230 -39.49 0.43 6.25
N SER A 231 -40.09 0.08 5.11
CA SER A 231 -40.86 -1.15 4.92
C SER A 231 -40.00 -2.39 5.26
N PRO A 232 -40.54 -3.39 5.97
CA PRO A 232 -39.75 -4.53 6.45
C PRO A 232 -39.60 -5.56 5.33
N PHE A 233 -38.42 -5.65 4.71
CA PHE A 233 -38.10 -6.81 3.88
C PHE A 233 -37.71 -8.00 4.76
N GLY A 234 -38.67 -8.92 4.89
CA GLY A 234 -38.47 -10.37 4.77
C GLY A 234 -37.58 -11.05 5.81
N SER A 235 -38.12 -11.27 7.01
CA SER A 235 -37.69 -12.37 7.87
C SER A 235 -37.79 -13.70 7.12
N ARG A 236 -36.66 -14.41 6.96
CA ARG A 236 -36.66 -15.83 6.62
C ARG A 236 -37.29 -16.62 7.79
N PRO A 237 -38.08 -17.68 7.51
CA PRO A 237 -38.74 -18.44 8.56
C PRO A 237 -37.73 -19.35 9.27
N SER A 238 -37.59 -19.18 10.58
CA SER A 238 -37.00 -20.19 11.46
C SER A 238 -37.96 -21.37 11.60
N SER A 239 -37.47 -22.58 11.37
CA SER A 239 -38.19 -23.84 11.57
C SER A 239 -38.69 -24.00 13.01
N PRO A 240 -39.80 -24.71 13.25
CA PRO A 240 -40.46 -24.73 14.55
C PRO A 240 -39.81 -25.75 15.50
N VAL A 241 -39.61 -25.35 16.75
CA VAL A 241 -39.43 -26.29 17.87
C VAL A 241 -40.71 -26.28 18.71
N ARG A 242 -41.25 -27.48 18.95
CA ARG A 242 -42.47 -27.76 19.71
C ARG A 242 -42.29 -27.51 21.21
N GLY A 243 -43.30 -26.88 21.82
CA GLY A 243 -43.81 -27.23 23.14
C GLY A 243 -43.35 -26.36 24.31
N GLY A 244 -44.31 -25.81 25.06
CA GLY A 244 -44.07 -25.25 26.40
C GLY A 244 -44.99 -24.09 26.75
N ASP A 245 -46.13 -24.40 27.38
CA ASP A 245 -47.20 -23.52 27.81
C ASP A 245 -46.85 -22.49 28.91
N ARG A 246 -47.56 -21.35 28.83
CA ARG A 246 -48.20 -20.56 29.92
C ARG A 246 -47.42 -19.56 30.81
N ASN A 247 -47.92 -18.33 30.70
CA ASN A 247 -48.48 -17.45 31.76
C ASN A 247 -47.71 -16.20 32.24
N GLN A 248 -48.38 -15.06 31.96
CA GLN A 248 -48.70 -13.91 32.84
C GLN A 248 -47.63 -12.83 33.11
N SER A 249 -47.98 -11.61 32.68
CA SER A 249 -47.44 -10.28 33.02
C SER A 249 -47.88 -9.82 34.43
N PRO A 250 -47.80 -8.52 34.85
CA PRO A 250 -46.90 -7.39 34.55
C PRO A 250 -46.45 -6.59 35.83
N ASN A 251 -45.74 -5.45 35.63
CA ASN A 251 -45.71 -4.21 36.44
C ASN A 251 -44.75 -4.03 37.64
N LYS A 252 -43.93 -2.96 37.52
CA LYS A 252 -43.64 -1.84 38.48
C LYS A 252 -42.49 -0.99 37.88
N ARG A 253 -42.55 0.33 37.55
CA ARG A 253 -42.96 1.57 38.28
C ARG A 253 -42.42 1.58 39.72
N ASP A 254 -41.61 2.51 40.20
CA ASP A 254 -41.35 3.93 39.88
C ASP A 254 -40.08 4.36 40.65
N SER A 255 -39.45 5.45 40.19
CA SER A 255 -38.79 6.53 40.99
C SER A 255 -37.63 6.17 41.95
N SER A 256 -36.56 6.93 42.14
CA SER A 256 -36.17 8.31 41.84
C SER A 256 -34.68 8.41 42.16
N ASP A 257 -33.88 9.17 41.41
CA ASP A 257 -33.15 10.33 41.99
C ASP A 257 -32.13 10.97 41.04
N ILE A 258 -32.06 12.27 41.24
CA ILE A 258 -31.32 13.31 40.55
C ILE A 258 -29.86 13.29 41.00
N ALA A 259 -28.91 13.34 40.05
CA ALA A 259 -27.75 14.24 40.01
C ALA A 259 -26.51 13.57 39.37
N THR A 260 -25.99 14.25 38.35
CA THR A 260 -24.57 14.32 37.97
C THR A 260 -23.79 13.01 37.80
N GLN A 261 -23.52 12.63 36.55
CA GLN A 261 -22.18 12.19 36.19
C GLN A 261 -21.94 12.32 34.68
N LEU A 262 -20.93 13.11 34.33
CA LEU A 262 -20.15 12.92 33.12
C LEU A 262 -19.82 11.44 33.00
N GLY A 263 -20.44 10.75 32.04
CA GLY A 263 -20.01 9.42 31.64
C GLY A 263 -18.73 9.55 30.82
N SER A 264 -17.58 9.53 31.49
CA SER A 264 -16.30 9.15 30.88
C SER A 264 -16.51 7.91 30.02
N PRO A 265 -15.97 7.83 28.79
CA PRO A 265 -15.97 6.57 28.07
C PRO A 265 -15.15 5.57 28.89
N GLY A 266 -15.82 4.47 29.26
CA GLY A 266 -15.28 3.43 30.13
C GLY A 266 -13.91 2.92 29.69
N LEU A 267 -13.14 2.53 30.70
CA LEU A 267 -11.74 2.11 30.71
C LEU A 267 -11.41 0.81 29.94
N TRP A 268 -12.15 0.49 28.89
CA TRP A 268 -11.93 -0.67 28.01
C TRP A 268 -11.99 -0.23 26.55
N SER A 269 -11.20 0.78 26.19
CA SER A 269 -10.87 1.06 24.79
C SER A 269 -9.56 0.34 24.48
N PRO A 270 -9.53 -0.70 23.62
CA PRO A 270 -8.28 -1.09 23.01
C PRO A 270 -7.88 0.07 22.09
N SER A 271 -6.92 0.88 22.56
CA SER A 271 -6.28 1.97 21.82
C SER A 271 -5.36 1.48 20.69
N SER A 272 -5.65 0.30 20.13
CA SER A 272 -5.11 -0.15 18.86
C SER A 272 -6.29 -0.56 17.97
N ALA A 273 -6.61 0.31 17.00
CA ALA A 273 -7.50 -0.04 15.90
C ALA A 273 -6.87 -1.23 15.15
N GLY A 274 -7.34 -2.44 15.45
CA GLY A 274 -6.94 -3.64 14.71
C GLY A 274 -7.38 -3.53 13.24
N PRO A 275 -6.81 -4.34 12.32
CA PRO A 275 -7.14 -4.30 10.89
C PRO A 275 -8.63 -4.57 10.57
N PHE A 276 -9.40 -5.04 11.57
CA PHE A 276 -10.82 -5.36 11.45
C PHE A 276 -11.77 -4.31 12.06
N SER A 277 -11.28 -3.21 12.63
CA SER A 277 -12.15 -2.13 13.11
C SER A 277 -12.53 -1.19 11.96
N SER A 278 -13.78 -1.24 11.49
CA SER A 278 -14.35 -0.26 10.55
C SER A 278 -15.53 0.48 11.17
N GLY A 279 -15.34 1.77 11.49
CA GLY A 279 -16.40 2.65 11.97
C GLY A 279 -17.31 3.24 10.87
N SER A 280 -17.12 2.85 9.61
CA SER A 280 -17.89 3.34 8.47
C SER A 280 -18.57 2.18 7.75
N HIS A 281 -19.91 2.23 7.57
CA HIS A 281 -20.71 1.34 6.74
C HIS A 281 -20.39 1.49 5.23
N LEU A 282 -19.12 1.30 4.84
CA LEU A 282 -18.58 1.48 3.50
C LEU A 282 -17.77 0.24 3.09
N PRO A 283 -17.49 0.02 1.78
CA PRO A 283 -16.93 -1.23 1.30
C PRO A 283 -15.62 -1.57 2.03
N THR A 284 -15.64 -2.70 2.73
CA THR A 284 -14.48 -3.32 3.38
C THR A 284 -13.55 -3.98 2.35
N TYR A 285 -13.98 -4.05 1.10
CA TYR A 285 -13.31 -4.71 -0.01
C TYR A 285 -13.28 -3.78 -1.24
N PHE A 286 -12.09 -3.64 -1.85
CA PHE A 286 -11.92 -3.03 -3.16
C PHE A 286 -11.62 -4.15 -4.16
N PRO A 287 -12.27 -4.17 -5.34
CA PRO A 287 -11.95 -5.16 -6.35
C PRO A 287 -10.52 -4.94 -6.88
N PRO A 288 -9.88 -5.98 -7.43
CA PRO A 288 -8.59 -5.84 -8.10
C PRO A 288 -8.66 -4.76 -9.18
N PRO A 289 -7.58 -3.96 -9.33
CA PRO A 289 -7.58 -2.87 -10.30
C PRO A 289 -7.72 -3.41 -11.73
N PRO A 290 -8.26 -2.57 -12.64
CA PRO A 290 -8.31 -2.89 -14.06
C PRO A 290 -6.94 -3.31 -14.58
N ILE A 291 -6.93 -4.34 -15.42
CA ILE A 291 -5.69 -4.94 -15.91
C ILE A 291 -4.95 -3.97 -16.86
N GLN A 292 -3.73 -3.64 -16.48
CA GLN A 292 -2.77 -2.90 -17.31
C GLN A 292 -1.59 -3.81 -17.59
N TYR A 293 -1.07 -3.79 -18.81
CA TYR A 293 0.07 -4.62 -19.19
C TYR A 293 1.35 -3.79 -19.29
N THR A 294 2.45 -4.39 -18.87
CA THR A 294 3.80 -3.89 -19.07
C THR A 294 4.65 -5.00 -19.69
N ILE A 295 5.88 -4.65 -20.08
CA ILE A 295 6.87 -5.59 -20.57
C ILE A 295 8.13 -5.43 -19.73
N THR A 296 8.55 -6.49 -19.05
CA THR A 296 9.84 -6.55 -18.36
C THR A 296 10.64 -7.72 -18.92
N SER A 297 11.92 -7.49 -19.22
CA SER A 297 12.83 -8.53 -19.74
C SER A 297 12.27 -9.33 -20.94
N GLY A 298 11.50 -8.68 -21.81
CA GLY A 298 10.87 -9.30 -22.98
C GLY A 298 9.57 -10.06 -22.72
N VAL A 299 9.12 -10.17 -21.47
CA VAL A 299 7.88 -10.85 -21.09
C VAL A 299 6.76 -9.82 -20.91
N ARG A 300 5.62 -10.05 -21.56
CA ARG A 300 4.40 -9.23 -21.37
C ARG A 300 3.58 -9.78 -20.21
N HIS A 301 3.33 -8.96 -19.19
CA HIS A 301 2.59 -9.36 -18.00
C HIS A 301 1.78 -8.18 -17.43
N PRO A 302 0.80 -8.43 -16.53
CA PRO A 302 0.13 -7.35 -15.82
C PRO A 302 1.10 -6.52 -14.98
N ILE A 303 0.84 -5.23 -14.84
CA ILE A 303 1.50 -4.39 -13.83
C ILE A 303 1.22 -4.99 -12.45
N ARG A 304 2.28 -5.20 -11.67
CA ARG A 304 2.20 -5.85 -10.36
C ARG A 304 1.95 -4.83 -9.26
N PRO A 305 1.06 -5.13 -8.30
CA PRO A 305 0.91 -4.27 -7.13
C PRO A 305 2.21 -4.28 -6.31
N LYS A 306 2.50 -3.17 -5.62
CA LYS A 306 3.65 -3.15 -4.72
C LYS A 306 3.48 -4.14 -3.56
N PRO A 307 4.53 -4.90 -3.20
CA PRO A 307 4.49 -5.78 -2.04
C PRO A 307 4.36 -5.00 -0.71
N PRO A 308 4.03 -5.70 0.39
CA PRO A 308 4.08 -5.13 1.73
C PRO A 308 5.49 -4.64 2.08
N ARG A 309 5.59 -3.58 2.88
CA ARG A 309 6.87 -2.94 3.20
C ARG A 309 7.78 -3.85 4.02
N GLN A 310 9.07 -3.54 4.01
CA GLN A 310 10.03 -4.17 4.91
C GLN A 310 9.52 -4.20 6.37
N GLY A 311 9.47 -5.39 6.96
CA GLY A 311 8.97 -5.61 8.33
C GLY A 311 7.45 -5.66 8.49
N GLU A 312 6.65 -5.35 7.47
CA GLU A 312 5.18 -5.40 7.53
C GLU A 312 4.69 -6.86 7.58
N ILE A 313 3.94 -7.20 8.62
CA ILE A 313 3.19 -8.46 8.69
C ILE A 313 1.99 -8.33 7.76
N PHE A 314 1.95 -9.16 6.71
CA PHE A 314 0.87 -9.15 5.71
C PHE A 314 -0.07 -10.35 5.82
N TYR A 315 0.28 -11.33 6.66
CA TYR A 315 -0.54 -12.50 6.89
C TYR A 315 -0.39 -13.01 8.33
N ALA A 316 -1.51 -13.41 8.93
CA ALA A 316 -1.55 -14.05 10.23
C ALA A 316 -2.71 -15.06 10.28
N ARG A 317 -2.45 -16.25 10.83
CA ARG A 317 -3.48 -17.29 11.03
C ARG A 317 -3.16 -18.11 12.28
N TYR A 318 -4.14 -18.28 13.15
CA TYR A 318 -4.04 -19.28 14.22
C TYR A 318 -4.17 -20.68 13.62
N VAL A 319 -3.26 -21.58 13.99
CA VAL A 319 -3.22 -22.96 13.49
C VAL A 319 -3.51 -23.91 14.66
N PRO A 320 -4.77 -24.41 14.80
CA PRO A 320 -5.16 -25.21 15.95
C PRO A 320 -4.35 -26.48 16.16
N SER A 321 -3.94 -27.16 15.09
CA SER A 321 -3.20 -28.43 15.15
C SER A 321 -1.82 -28.31 15.79
N VAL A 322 -1.22 -27.12 15.78
CA VAL A 322 0.07 -26.85 16.45
C VAL A 322 -0.08 -25.88 17.61
N GLY A 323 -1.27 -25.32 17.83
CA GLY A 323 -1.56 -24.41 18.92
C GLY A 323 -0.78 -23.10 18.88
N GLN A 324 -0.46 -22.57 17.69
CA GLN A 324 0.36 -21.35 17.50
C GLN A 324 -0.20 -20.45 16.40
N TYR A 325 0.16 -19.17 16.42
CA TYR A 325 -0.05 -18.27 15.29
C TYR A 325 1.07 -18.43 14.26
N LEU A 326 0.72 -18.69 13.00
CA LEU A 326 1.61 -18.55 11.85
C LEU A 326 1.49 -17.13 11.31
N THR A 327 2.61 -16.46 11.14
CA THR A 327 2.67 -15.13 10.52
C THR A 327 3.73 -15.05 9.44
N PHE A 328 3.49 -14.21 8.43
CA PHE A 328 4.47 -13.86 7.40
C PHE A 328 4.66 -12.36 7.35
N ARG A 329 5.91 -11.92 7.28
CA ARG A 329 6.28 -10.52 7.08
C ARG A 329 7.32 -10.37 5.99
N THR A 330 7.34 -9.22 5.31
CA THR A 330 8.42 -8.91 4.37
C THR A 330 9.74 -8.74 5.14
N VAL A 331 10.84 -9.20 4.56
CA VAL A 331 12.20 -9.02 5.11
C VAL A 331 12.55 -7.54 5.24
N SER A 332 13.37 -7.21 6.24
CA SER A 332 13.92 -5.87 6.47
C SER A 332 15.45 -5.87 6.50
N LEU A 333 16.06 -4.86 5.87
CA LEU A 333 17.48 -4.51 5.98
C LEU A 333 17.78 -3.62 7.21
N SER A 334 16.84 -3.50 8.15
CA SER A 334 17.07 -2.78 9.41
C SER A 334 18.31 -3.32 10.14
N SER A 335 19.13 -2.41 10.65
CA SER A 335 20.28 -2.74 11.51
C SER A 335 19.88 -3.24 12.90
N ARG A 336 18.58 -3.16 13.23
CA ARG A 336 17.99 -3.68 14.47
C ARG A 336 17.00 -4.81 14.18
N PRO A 337 16.85 -5.78 15.08
CA PRO A 337 15.81 -6.79 14.98
C PRO A 337 14.43 -6.19 14.77
N VAL A 338 13.62 -6.81 13.92
CA VAL A 338 12.27 -6.33 13.62
C VAL A 338 11.35 -6.70 14.77
N ALA A 339 10.79 -5.70 15.44
CA ALA A 339 9.84 -5.92 16.52
C ALA A 339 8.57 -6.63 16.01
N TYR A 340 8.22 -7.75 16.66
CA TYR A 340 7.01 -8.48 16.35
C TYR A 340 5.79 -7.81 17.00
N ASN A 341 4.86 -7.34 16.17
CA ASN A 341 3.59 -6.73 16.60
C ASN A 341 2.37 -7.58 16.21
N GLY A 342 2.59 -8.87 15.90
CA GLY A 342 1.53 -9.79 15.54
C GLY A 342 0.91 -10.49 16.75
N PRO A 343 -0.13 -11.31 16.54
CA PRO A 343 -0.75 -12.09 17.62
C PRO A 343 0.22 -13.17 18.13
N THR A 344 0.16 -13.44 19.44
CA THR A 344 0.87 -14.54 20.11
C THR A 344 -0.13 -15.37 20.91
N THR A 345 0.19 -16.63 21.14
CA THR A 345 -0.57 -17.50 22.06
C THR A 345 -0.26 -17.24 23.52
N SER A 346 0.92 -16.71 23.83
CA SER A 346 1.30 -16.29 25.17
C SER A 346 0.60 -14.97 25.52
N LEU A 347 -0.15 -14.97 26.63
CA LEU A 347 -0.79 -13.79 27.23
C LEU A 347 0.20 -12.79 27.87
N ASN A 348 1.50 -13.05 27.76
CA ASN A 348 2.52 -12.16 28.31
C ASN A 348 2.62 -10.93 27.41
N ALA A 349 2.07 -9.81 27.93
CA ALA A 349 2.15 -8.49 27.33
C ALA A 349 3.54 -8.21 26.75
N PRO A 350 3.66 -7.55 25.58
CA PRO A 350 4.95 -7.21 25.02
C PRO A 350 5.75 -6.42 26.06
N LYS A 351 6.95 -6.92 26.40
CA LYS A 351 7.97 -6.11 27.09
C LYS A 351 8.31 -4.97 26.14
N HIS A 352 7.63 -3.83 26.31
CA HIS A 352 7.93 -2.61 25.58
C HIS A 352 9.38 -2.20 25.90
N HIS A 353 10.31 -2.53 25.01
CA HIS A 353 11.51 -1.72 24.84
C HIS A 353 11.06 -0.44 24.13
N SER A 354 10.54 0.51 24.90
CA SER A 354 10.14 1.83 24.41
C SER A 354 11.37 2.53 23.82
N ALA A 355 11.49 2.53 22.50
CA ALA A 355 12.25 3.56 21.81
C ALA A 355 11.50 4.90 22.02
N PRO A 356 12.17 5.97 22.47
CA PRO A 356 11.47 7.23 22.70
C PRO A 356 11.01 7.80 21.35
N SER A 357 9.68 7.96 21.21
CA SER A 357 9.08 8.73 20.14
C SER A 357 9.54 10.18 20.26
N ARG A 358 10.27 10.66 19.25
CA ARG A 358 10.64 12.07 19.14
C ARG A 358 9.47 12.88 18.60
N SER A 359 8.70 13.48 19.51
CA SER A 359 7.87 14.66 19.21
C SER A 359 8.05 15.72 20.30
N SER A 360 8.63 16.86 19.88
CA SER A 360 8.51 18.21 20.45
C SER A 360 8.67 18.41 21.97
N LEU A 361 9.80 19.02 22.39
CA LEU A 361 9.93 20.26 23.21
C LEU A 361 11.40 20.49 23.65
N PRO A 362 11.80 21.71 24.10
CA PRO A 362 13.07 22.35 23.78
C PRO A 362 14.23 22.12 24.76
N ALA A 363 15.43 22.48 24.30
CA ALA A 363 16.71 22.38 24.98
C ALA A 363 16.79 23.12 26.32
N HIS A 364 17.22 22.41 27.38
CA HIS A 364 18.07 22.94 28.45
C HIS A 364 18.65 21.79 29.32
N ILE A 365 19.96 21.66 29.23
CA ILE A 365 20.97 21.27 30.23
C ILE A 365 20.48 20.47 31.46
N SER A 366 20.98 19.24 31.63
CA SER A 366 21.89 18.89 32.75
C SER A 366 22.49 17.49 32.56
N ALA A 367 23.82 17.47 32.57
CA ALA A 367 24.66 16.28 32.60
C ALA A 367 24.67 15.65 33.98
N VAL A 368 24.53 14.32 34.11
CA VAL A 368 25.12 13.51 35.19
C VAL A 368 25.30 12.05 34.71
N THR A 369 26.56 11.61 34.78
CA THR A 369 27.14 10.26 34.92
C THR A 369 26.89 9.17 33.87
N ILE A 370 27.88 9.03 32.98
CA ILE A 370 28.20 7.79 32.27
C ILE A 370 28.86 6.85 33.30
N SER A 371 28.12 5.83 33.72
CA SER A 371 28.72 4.65 34.34
C SER A 371 28.97 3.63 33.23
N GLU A 372 30.24 3.28 33.07
CA GLU A 372 30.76 2.27 32.15
C GLU A 372 29.96 0.97 32.23
N ILE A 373 29.21 0.66 31.18
CA ILE A 373 28.82 -0.72 30.89
C ILE A 373 29.96 -1.30 30.07
N ILE A 374 30.87 -1.97 30.78
CA ILE A 374 31.85 -2.89 30.19
C ILE A 374 31.09 -3.82 29.25
N PRO A 375 31.46 -3.94 27.95
CA PRO A 375 30.83 -4.91 27.07
C PRO A 375 31.07 -6.30 27.64
N PRO A 376 30.04 -7.12 27.89
CA PRO A 376 30.28 -8.51 28.25
C PRO A 376 31.02 -9.17 27.07
N SER A 377 32.14 -9.78 27.40
CA SER A 377 32.87 -10.75 26.57
C SER A 377 31.88 -11.69 25.84
N PRO A 378 32.15 -12.09 24.59
CA PRO A 378 31.23 -12.90 23.81
C PRO A 378 31.24 -14.35 24.33
N THR A 379 30.43 -14.62 25.34
CA THR A 379 30.13 -15.97 25.82
C THR A 379 28.76 -16.38 25.25
N SER A 380 28.80 -17.16 24.16
CA SER A 380 27.85 -18.22 23.79
C SER A 380 26.36 -18.09 24.19
N ASP A 381 25.64 -17.04 23.78
CA ASP A 381 24.16 -16.93 23.97
C ASP A 381 23.44 -16.27 22.78
N THR A 382 23.91 -16.47 21.54
CA THR A 382 23.31 -15.92 20.30
C THR A 382 22.48 -16.96 19.53
N ASP A 383 21.69 -17.80 20.21
CA ASP A 383 20.80 -18.76 19.52
C ASP A 383 19.34 -18.32 19.40
N ASP A 384 18.93 -17.26 20.13
CA ASP A 384 17.57 -16.74 20.03
C ASP A 384 17.35 -15.94 18.74
N THR A 385 16.69 -16.58 17.77
CA THR A 385 16.26 -15.97 16.50
C THR A 385 15.43 -14.69 16.65
N THR A 386 14.74 -14.46 17.77
CA THR A 386 13.92 -13.26 17.98
C THR A 386 14.76 -11.99 18.20
N LEU A 387 16.03 -12.16 18.57
CA LEU A 387 16.97 -11.08 18.82
C LEU A 387 17.90 -10.80 17.63
N MET A 388 17.71 -11.51 16.51
CA MET A 388 18.53 -11.37 15.31
C MET A 388 17.91 -10.41 14.29
N THR A 389 18.75 -9.72 13.53
CA THR A 389 18.33 -9.03 12.29
C THR A 389 18.02 -10.07 11.20
N ASP A 390 17.23 -9.70 10.19
CA ASP A 390 16.93 -10.63 9.09
C ASP A 390 18.17 -11.01 8.28
N LEU A 391 19.16 -10.12 8.22
CA LEU A 391 20.46 -10.41 7.63
C LEU A 391 21.20 -11.49 8.42
N GLN A 392 21.21 -11.41 9.75
CA GLN A 392 21.80 -12.44 10.61
C GLN A 392 21.05 -13.76 10.51
N LEU A 393 19.71 -13.73 10.51
CA LEU A 393 18.88 -14.93 10.33
C LEU A 393 19.17 -15.63 9.00
N LEU A 394 19.18 -14.88 7.89
CA LEU A 394 19.45 -15.46 6.59
C LEU A 394 20.88 -15.98 6.48
N ASN A 395 21.88 -15.25 7.01
CA ASN A 395 23.26 -15.72 7.05
C ASN A 395 23.39 -17.01 7.88
N LYS A 396 22.75 -17.10 9.06
CA LYS A 396 22.69 -18.33 9.86
C LYS A 396 22.12 -19.49 9.03
N TRP A 397 20.92 -19.30 8.46
CA TRP A 397 20.19 -20.37 7.78
C TRP A 397 20.85 -20.84 6.49
N MET A 398 21.39 -19.92 5.67
CA MET A 398 22.07 -20.25 4.41
C MET A 398 23.38 -21.01 4.61
N ASN A 399 24.00 -20.90 5.79
CA ASN A 399 25.22 -21.64 6.15
C ASN A 399 24.95 -23.01 6.78
N ILE A 400 23.68 -23.39 6.99
CA ILE A 400 23.33 -24.76 7.38
C ILE A 400 23.60 -25.68 6.19
N GLU A 401 24.40 -26.73 6.38
CA GLU A 401 24.83 -27.65 5.30
C GLU A 401 23.65 -28.19 4.47
N ARG A 402 22.57 -28.60 5.15
CA ARG A 402 21.32 -29.06 4.51
C ARG A 402 20.69 -27.99 3.61
N VAL A 403 20.71 -26.73 4.02
CA VAL A 403 20.13 -25.61 3.24
C VAL A 403 21.08 -25.28 2.08
N SER A 404 22.38 -25.16 2.36
CA SER A 404 23.41 -24.86 1.36
C SER A 404 23.44 -25.88 0.23
N LYS A 405 23.20 -27.18 0.50
CA LYS A 405 23.11 -28.22 -0.53
C LYS A 405 22.10 -27.90 -1.65
N PHE A 406 20.99 -27.24 -1.32
CA PHE A 406 19.93 -26.92 -2.28
C PHE A 406 19.99 -25.47 -2.78
N TRP A 407 20.35 -24.52 -1.91
CA TRP A 407 20.38 -23.09 -2.24
C TRP A 407 21.72 -22.60 -2.78
N GLY A 408 22.83 -23.27 -2.46
CA GLY A 408 24.18 -22.91 -2.93
C GLY A 408 24.66 -21.53 -2.48
N CYS A 409 24.00 -20.92 -1.49
CA CYS A 409 24.21 -19.52 -1.08
C CYS A 409 24.97 -19.37 0.26
N SER A 410 25.72 -20.39 0.70
CA SER A 410 26.57 -20.27 1.90
C SER A 410 27.69 -19.25 1.68
N GLY A 411 28.08 -18.53 2.72
CA GLY A 411 29.11 -17.49 2.60
C GLY A 411 29.12 -16.50 3.77
N PRO A 412 30.04 -15.51 3.71
CA PRO A 412 30.10 -14.44 4.69
C PRO A 412 28.85 -13.55 4.61
N GLN A 413 28.55 -12.82 5.69
CA GLN A 413 27.35 -11.99 5.81
C GLN A 413 27.13 -11.01 4.64
N GLY A 414 28.21 -10.47 4.05
CA GLY A 414 28.10 -9.60 2.86
C GLY A 414 27.46 -10.28 1.64
N THR A 415 27.60 -11.60 1.50
CA THR A 415 26.92 -12.38 0.46
C THR A 415 25.40 -12.34 0.67
N GLN A 416 24.92 -12.55 1.90
CA GLN A 416 23.49 -12.50 2.20
C GLN A 416 22.93 -11.07 2.19
N GLU A 417 23.76 -10.07 2.50
CA GLU A 417 23.35 -8.67 2.36
C GLU A 417 23.08 -8.32 0.90
N GLN A 418 23.97 -8.70 -0.01
CA GLN A 418 23.79 -8.48 -1.44
C GLN A 418 22.60 -9.27 -2.00
N PHE A 419 22.43 -10.51 -1.52
CA PHE A 419 21.29 -11.35 -1.84
C PHE A 419 19.96 -10.67 -1.46
N LEU A 420 19.84 -10.19 -0.22
CA LEU A 420 18.64 -9.48 0.24
C LEU A 420 18.39 -8.17 -0.51
N LYS A 421 19.44 -7.37 -0.79
CA LYS A 421 19.29 -6.14 -1.60
C LYS A 421 18.78 -6.44 -3.00
N THR A 422 19.26 -7.52 -3.61
CA THR A 422 18.82 -7.98 -4.94
C THR A 422 17.34 -8.38 -4.90
N ASN A 423 16.94 -9.19 -3.92
CA ASN A 423 15.55 -9.62 -3.78
C ASN A 423 14.59 -8.49 -3.38
N LEU A 424 15.01 -7.53 -2.57
CA LEU A 424 14.20 -6.35 -2.24
C LEU A 424 14.03 -5.40 -3.43
N SER A 425 14.96 -5.42 -4.39
CA SER A 425 14.91 -4.65 -5.63
C SER A 425 14.23 -5.40 -6.79
N SER A 426 13.89 -6.68 -6.60
CA SER A 426 13.20 -7.49 -7.59
C SER A 426 11.79 -6.94 -7.83
N ARG A 427 11.35 -6.91 -9.10
CA ARG A 427 10.00 -6.47 -9.49
C ARG A 427 9.00 -7.62 -9.57
N HIS A 428 9.47 -8.85 -9.72
CA HIS A 428 8.61 -10.02 -9.89
C HIS A 428 8.53 -10.89 -8.62
N SER A 429 9.37 -10.63 -7.61
CA SER A 429 9.44 -11.39 -6.36
C SER A 429 9.66 -10.48 -5.17
N PHE A 430 9.34 -10.96 -3.97
CA PHE A 430 9.72 -10.27 -2.73
C PHE A 430 10.07 -11.26 -1.60
N PRO A 431 11.03 -10.88 -0.73
CA PRO A 431 11.53 -11.73 0.34
C PRO A 431 10.67 -11.66 1.60
N VAL A 432 10.46 -12.81 2.25
CA VAL A 432 9.52 -13.00 3.36
C VAL A 432 10.15 -13.83 4.48
N ILE A 433 9.86 -13.49 5.73
CA ILE A 433 10.15 -14.29 6.92
C ILE A 433 8.86 -14.91 7.44
N GLY A 434 8.89 -16.23 7.63
CA GLY A 434 7.84 -16.97 8.36
C GLY A 434 8.16 -17.01 9.85
N MET A 435 7.12 -16.84 10.69
CA MET A 435 7.24 -16.87 12.14
C MET A 435 6.13 -17.70 12.80
N TRP A 436 6.46 -18.40 13.88
CA TRP A 436 5.50 -19.04 14.79
C TRP A 436 5.48 -18.31 16.12
N ASP A 437 4.33 -17.73 16.49
CA ASP A 437 4.18 -16.87 17.68
C ASP A 437 5.28 -15.78 17.79
N GLY A 438 5.68 -15.23 16.64
CA GLY A 438 6.73 -14.21 16.55
C GLY A 438 8.16 -14.74 16.47
N LYS A 439 8.39 -16.06 16.64
CA LYS A 439 9.71 -16.68 16.47
C LYS A 439 10.01 -16.98 14.99
N PRO A 440 11.01 -16.35 14.36
CA PRO A 440 11.37 -16.61 12.95
C PRO A 440 11.81 -18.07 12.74
N PHE A 441 11.37 -18.70 11.65
CA PHE A 441 11.71 -20.11 11.36
C PHE A 441 12.23 -20.39 9.94
N GLY A 442 11.88 -19.53 8.98
CA GLY A 442 12.19 -19.78 7.58
C GLY A 442 12.12 -18.52 6.72
N TYR A 443 12.80 -18.61 5.59
CA TYR A 443 12.86 -17.58 4.55
C TYR A 443 12.11 -18.07 3.31
N PHE A 444 11.35 -17.16 2.70
CA PHE A 444 10.50 -17.43 1.56
C PHE A 444 10.69 -16.33 0.51
N GLU A 445 10.59 -16.68 -0.77
CA GLU A 445 10.47 -15.72 -1.87
C GLU A 445 9.15 -15.99 -2.55
N ILE A 446 8.24 -15.02 -2.52
CA ILE A 446 6.96 -15.14 -3.21
C ILE A 446 7.07 -14.37 -4.52
N TYR A 447 6.80 -15.04 -5.64
CA TYR A 447 7.05 -14.47 -6.96
C TYR A 447 5.88 -14.64 -7.93
N TRP A 448 5.94 -13.95 -9.07
CA TRP A 448 5.02 -14.07 -10.20
C TRP A 448 5.62 -15.03 -11.24
N VAL A 449 4.97 -16.18 -11.46
CA VAL A 449 5.54 -17.30 -12.24
C VAL A 449 5.90 -16.87 -13.65
N LYS A 450 5.01 -16.13 -14.30
CA LYS A 450 5.19 -15.68 -15.69
C LYS A 450 6.48 -14.90 -15.94
N GLU A 451 6.93 -14.13 -14.96
CA GLU A 451 8.15 -13.31 -15.04
C GLU A 451 9.40 -14.05 -14.56
N ASP A 452 9.22 -15.12 -13.80
CA ASP A 452 10.30 -15.92 -13.23
C ASP A 452 10.93 -16.86 -14.27
N ILE A 453 12.07 -17.47 -13.92
CA ILE A 453 12.71 -18.52 -14.72
C ILE A 453 11.74 -19.67 -14.98
N LEU A 454 10.92 -20.06 -14.01
CA LEU A 454 9.92 -21.11 -14.23
C LEU A 454 8.96 -20.74 -15.37
N GLY A 455 8.47 -19.50 -15.42
CA GLY A 455 7.61 -19.03 -16.49
C GLY A 455 8.23 -19.15 -17.88
N LYS A 456 9.56 -19.00 -17.99
CA LYS A 456 10.29 -19.20 -19.26
C LYS A 456 10.28 -20.66 -19.72
N HIS A 457 10.25 -21.61 -18.77
CA HIS A 457 10.15 -23.04 -19.08
C HIS A 457 8.72 -23.46 -19.40
N LEU A 458 7.73 -22.91 -18.70
CA LEU A 458 6.31 -23.18 -18.93
C LEU A 458 5.75 -22.51 -20.19
N GLY A 459 6.32 -21.37 -20.60
CA GLY A 459 5.84 -20.61 -21.76
C GLY A 459 4.39 -20.15 -21.56
N GLU A 460 3.50 -20.56 -22.47
CA GLU A 460 2.08 -20.17 -22.43
C GLU A 460 1.28 -20.84 -21.30
N GLU A 461 1.84 -21.87 -20.63
CA GLU A 461 1.20 -22.49 -19.47
C GLU A 461 1.27 -21.63 -18.21
N ALA A 462 2.16 -20.63 -18.16
CA ALA A 462 2.23 -19.68 -17.06
C ALA A 462 1.20 -18.55 -17.24
N ASP A 463 0.12 -18.60 -16.46
CA ASP A 463 -0.92 -17.56 -16.51
C ASP A 463 -0.42 -16.25 -15.89
N ASN A 464 -1.10 -15.16 -16.23
CA ASN A 464 -0.76 -13.81 -15.84
C ASN A 464 -0.70 -13.59 -14.33
N TYR A 465 -1.38 -14.39 -13.52
CA TYR A 465 -1.49 -14.19 -12.07
C TYR A 465 -0.95 -15.36 -11.25
N ASP A 466 -0.37 -16.37 -11.88
CA ASP A 466 0.18 -17.51 -11.16
C ASP A 466 1.32 -17.07 -10.24
N ARG A 467 1.34 -17.65 -9.04
CA ARG A 467 2.32 -17.35 -7.99
C ARG A 467 3.21 -18.55 -7.74
N GLY A 468 4.47 -18.29 -7.45
CA GLY A 468 5.38 -19.33 -7.00
C GLY A 468 6.02 -18.97 -5.67
N VAL A 469 6.62 -19.98 -5.03
CA VAL A 469 7.30 -19.83 -3.75
C VAL A 469 8.62 -20.57 -3.76
N HIS A 470 9.72 -19.88 -3.52
CA HIS A 470 10.96 -20.50 -3.04
C HIS A 470 10.98 -20.48 -1.51
N VAL A 471 11.50 -21.53 -0.87
CA VAL A 471 11.48 -21.65 0.59
C VAL A 471 12.71 -22.37 1.15
N LEU A 472 13.16 -21.90 2.31
CA LEU A 472 14.00 -22.66 3.22
C LEU A 472 13.45 -22.58 4.64
N VAL A 473 13.51 -23.71 5.35
CA VAL A 473 13.30 -23.76 6.81
C VAL A 473 14.66 -23.92 7.47
N GLY A 474 15.05 -22.89 8.21
CA GLY A 474 16.33 -22.81 8.89
C GLY A 474 16.31 -23.48 10.26
N GLU A 475 15.26 -23.27 11.03
CA GLU A 475 15.16 -23.76 12.41
C GLU A 475 14.59 -25.20 12.46
N ASP A 476 15.32 -26.12 13.09
CA ASP A 476 14.97 -27.54 13.10
C ASP A 476 13.69 -27.85 13.89
N GLU A 477 13.38 -27.08 14.94
CA GLU A 477 12.17 -27.25 15.76
C GLU A 477 10.86 -27.02 14.97
N PHE A 478 10.95 -26.31 13.84
CA PHE A 478 9.81 -25.93 13.01
C PHE A 478 9.71 -26.75 11.71
N ARG A 479 10.47 -27.84 11.61
CA ARG A 479 10.40 -28.80 10.50
C ARG A 479 9.31 -29.86 10.70
N GLY A 480 9.09 -30.63 9.64
CA GLY A 480 8.18 -31.78 9.63
C GLY A 480 6.90 -31.54 8.84
N GLU A 481 6.38 -32.63 8.25
CA GLU A 481 5.22 -32.62 7.34
C GLU A 481 4.00 -31.88 7.94
N HIS A 482 3.75 -32.06 9.23
CA HIS A 482 2.64 -31.42 9.94
C HIS A 482 2.73 -29.88 9.91
N ARG A 483 3.93 -29.30 9.95
CA ARG A 483 4.13 -27.85 9.80
C ARG A 483 4.19 -27.41 8.34
N VAL A 484 4.77 -28.22 7.46
CA VAL A 484 4.80 -27.98 6.00
C VAL A 484 3.41 -27.76 5.43
N LYS A 485 2.47 -28.67 5.75
CA LYS A 485 1.06 -28.53 5.36
C LYS A 485 0.45 -27.21 5.84
N CYS A 486 0.82 -26.76 7.05
CA CYS A 486 0.28 -25.53 7.61
C CYS A 486 0.77 -24.28 6.88
N TRP A 487 2.08 -24.14 6.64
CA TRP A 487 2.62 -22.94 6.01
C TRP A 487 2.40 -22.90 4.49
N ILE A 488 2.42 -24.04 3.78
CA ILE A 488 2.08 -24.09 2.35
C ILE A 488 0.63 -23.65 2.13
N THR A 489 -0.32 -24.22 2.88
CA THR A 489 -1.74 -23.87 2.73
C THR A 489 -2.03 -22.43 3.15
N ALA A 490 -1.26 -21.88 4.09
CA ALA A 490 -1.34 -20.47 4.46
C ALA A 490 -0.84 -19.52 3.35
N LEU A 491 0.28 -19.84 2.69
CA LEU A 491 0.79 -19.07 1.55
C LEU A 491 -0.16 -19.15 0.35
N ALA A 492 -0.68 -20.34 0.04
CA ALA A 492 -1.67 -20.51 -1.02
C ALA A 492 -2.95 -19.72 -0.72
N HIS A 493 -3.46 -19.82 0.52
CA HIS A 493 -4.62 -19.03 0.95
C HIS A 493 -4.37 -17.53 0.80
N TRP A 494 -3.21 -17.02 1.25
CA TRP A 494 -2.83 -15.63 1.05
C TRP A 494 -2.81 -15.23 -0.43
N ALA A 495 -2.21 -16.04 -1.30
CA ALA A 495 -2.09 -15.74 -2.72
C ALA A 495 -3.48 -15.61 -3.39
N PHE A 496 -4.40 -16.53 -3.10
CA PHE A 496 -5.76 -16.51 -3.65
C PHE A 496 -6.62 -15.35 -3.14
N ILE A 497 -6.51 -14.98 -1.86
CA ILE A 497 -7.32 -13.86 -1.33
C ILE A 497 -6.74 -12.49 -1.72
N GLN A 498 -5.44 -12.43 -2.01
CA GLN A 498 -4.77 -11.19 -2.38
C GLN A 498 -5.17 -10.73 -3.78
N ASP A 499 -5.32 -11.66 -4.72
CA ASP A 499 -5.88 -11.40 -6.04
C ASP A 499 -6.62 -12.64 -6.53
N TYR A 500 -7.96 -12.55 -6.63
CA TYR A 500 -8.80 -13.69 -7.04
C TYR A 500 -8.54 -14.15 -8.48
N ARG A 501 -7.75 -13.40 -9.27
CA ARG A 501 -7.31 -13.82 -10.60
C ARG A 501 -6.17 -14.84 -10.55
N THR A 502 -5.56 -15.04 -9.39
CA THR A 502 -4.56 -16.09 -9.15
C THR A 502 -5.22 -17.46 -9.28
N ASN A 503 -4.83 -18.24 -10.29
CA ASN A 503 -5.40 -19.55 -10.55
C ASN A 503 -4.51 -20.70 -10.05
N ALA A 504 -3.19 -20.51 -10.05
CA ALA A 504 -2.25 -21.50 -9.51
C ALA A 504 -1.24 -20.91 -8.53
N VAL A 505 -0.82 -21.75 -7.57
CA VAL A 505 0.32 -21.53 -6.70
C VAL A 505 1.26 -22.72 -6.85
N VAL A 506 2.49 -22.47 -7.32
CA VAL A 506 3.44 -23.51 -7.72
C VAL A 506 4.66 -23.56 -6.80
N LEU A 507 5.31 -24.73 -6.82
CA LEU A 507 6.57 -25.02 -6.18
C LEU A 507 7.39 -25.87 -7.17
N GLU A 508 8.68 -25.59 -7.28
CA GLU A 508 9.62 -26.32 -8.16
C GLU A 508 10.78 -26.90 -7.36
N PRO A 509 10.51 -27.85 -6.43
CA PRO A 509 11.58 -28.50 -5.70
C PRO A 509 12.50 -29.25 -6.68
N ARG A 510 13.80 -29.30 -6.36
CA ARG A 510 14.71 -30.20 -7.07
C ARG A 510 14.21 -31.64 -6.97
N VAL A 511 14.39 -32.40 -8.04
CA VAL A 511 13.94 -33.80 -8.14
C VAL A 511 14.55 -34.72 -7.07
N ASP A 512 15.71 -34.35 -6.53
CA ASP A 512 16.42 -35.06 -5.46
C ASP A 512 16.05 -34.57 -4.04
N ASN A 513 15.06 -33.68 -3.91
CA ASN A 513 14.54 -33.22 -2.63
C ASN A 513 13.38 -34.13 -2.14
N GLU A 514 13.74 -35.30 -1.64
CA GLU A 514 12.79 -36.34 -1.20
C GLU A 514 12.01 -36.01 0.10
N ARG A 515 12.38 -34.96 0.84
CA ARG A 515 11.91 -34.72 2.22
C ARG A 515 11.51 -33.30 2.56
#